data_AF-A0A9X3BAI9-F1
#
_entry.id   AF-A0A9X3BAI9-F1
#
_cell.length_a   1.000
_cell.length_b   1.000
_cell.length_c   1.000
_cell.angle_alpha   90.00
_cell.angle_beta   90.00
_cell.angle_gamma   90.00
#
_symmetry.space_group_name_H-M   'P 1'
#
loop_
_entity.id
_entity.type
_entity.pdbx_description
1 polymer ?
#
loop_
_entity_poly.entity_id
_entity_poly.type
_entity_poly.pdbx_seq_one_letter_code
_entity_poly.pdbx_strand_id
1 'polypeptide(L)'
;IAIAIKTGIYDPSITGVSLQEAKDKTIQLVRSVAYDHKINNTRKVWGGDWQAAHWAYFAGYSAWLLWDDFSPKDQTYILQMIVAEADRFLPTVPLYYKDSTGKVIFKGDSKIEEDAWNAELMYLAAVMLPSHPHSNKWLNKAVAYMIAATSLPSDLHNSKIIQGRPVSSWVNGSNMEEPGFVINHGIIHPTYNAIASMINAPIVFSLVGKSTPEAARFNLDKIYYSITTHSFSAPPYNAPGGPMYKPGTADVYYPEGSDWGQGVYDTYANLDIAAFTYGWDNLSKKYKGKYWAKLHTDKVLAQQNRFADRHTYKGDSENSYPGREEAIATRMGSAWMTIWLQKQAPAVYDNQPISK
;
A
#
# COMPACT_ATOMS: atom_id res chain seq x y z
N ILE A 1 6.21 11.64 8.45
CA ILE A 1 7.27 12.43 9.14
C ILE A 1 8.58 11.65 9.27
N ALA A 2 8.59 10.45 9.87
CA ALA A 2 9.80 9.64 10.05
C ALA A 2 10.64 9.47 8.77
N ILE A 3 10.01 9.20 7.62
CA ILE A 3 10.66 9.15 6.31
C ILE A 3 11.42 10.45 6.00
N ALA A 4 10.77 11.61 6.18
CA ALA A 4 11.38 12.89 5.85
C ALA A 4 12.61 13.18 6.72
N ILE A 5 12.52 12.86 8.01
CA ILE A 5 13.64 12.98 8.95
C ILE A 5 14.78 12.03 8.56
N LYS A 6 14.48 10.74 8.36
CA LYS A 6 15.49 9.71 8.12
C LYS A 6 16.22 9.88 6.78
N THR A 7 15.52 10.38 5.76
CA THR A 7 16.10 10.64 4.43
C THR A 7 16.77 12.01 4.32
N GLY A 8 16.64 12.87 5.34
CA GLY A 8 17.24 14.21 5.38
C GLY A 8 16.52 15.27 4.54
N ILE A 9 15.32 14.98 4.01
CA ILE A 9 14.51 15.95 3.24
C ILE A 9 13.67 16.88 4.13
N TYR A 10 13.59 16.62 5.43
CA TYR A 10 12.81 17.47 6.34
C TYR A 10 13.39 18.90 6.40
N ASP A 11 12.59 19.89 6.04
CA ASP A 11 12.97 21.31 6.02
C ASP A 11 12.05 22.15 6.93
N PRO A 12 12.56 22.62 8.08
CA PRO A 12 11.81 23.48 9.00
C PRO A 12 11.31 24.79 8.38
N SER A 13 11.98 25.31 7.34
CA SER A 13 11.57 26.53 6.66
C SER A 13 10.31 26.33 5.81
N ILE A 14 10.06 25.10 5.37
CA ILE A 14 8.86 24.69 4.63
C ILE A 14 7.75 24.30 5.60
N THR A 15 8.06 23.52 6.63
CA THR A 15 7.04 22.97 7.55
C THR A 15 6.60 23.94 8.63
N GLY A 16 7.40 24.97 8.92
CA GLY A 16 7.20 25.87 10.06
C GLY A 16 7.41 25.20 11.43
N VAL A 17 7.92 23.96 11.46
CA VAL A 17 8.14 23.17 12.66
C VAL A 17 9.60 22.75 12.72
N SER A 18 10.25 22.95 13.87
CA SER A 18 11.66 22.58 14.03
C SER A 18 11.86 21.06 13.86
N LEU A 19 13.04 20.65 13.38
CA LEU A 19 13.37 19.23 13.24
C LEU A 19 13.23 18.47 14.57
N GLN A 20 13.69 19.08 15.68
CA GLN A 20 13.59 18.50 17.01
C GLN A 20 12.13 18.30 17.43
N GLU A 21 11.29 19.32 17.27
CA GLU A 21 9.87 19.23 17.60
C GLU A 21 9.14 18.18 16.73
N ALA A 22 9.44 18.13 15.43
CA ALA A 22 8.86 17.13 14.54
C ALA A 22 9.27 15.70 14.93
N LYS A 23 10.52 15.52 15.36
CA LYS A 23 11.04 14.26 15.89
C LYS A 23 10.33 13.89 17.19
N ASP A 24 10.27 14.79 18.15
CA ASP A 24 9.62 14.56 19.45
C ASP A 24 8.14 14.19 19.29
N LYS A 25 7.41 14.91 18.43
CA LYS A 25 6.02 14.58 18.07
C LYS A 25 5.91 13.19 17.43
N THR A 26 6.82 12.83 16.52
CA THR A 26 6.82 11.51 15.88
C THR A 26 7.04 10.39 16.90
N ILE A 27 8.03 10.54 17.78
CA ILE A 27 8.31 9.57 18.85
C ILE A 27 7.11 9.47 19.80
N GLN A 28 6.51 10.60 20.19
CA GLN A 28 5.33 10.61 21.06
C GLN A 28 4.14 9.88 20.44
N LEU A 29 3.83 10.12 19.16
CA LEU A 29 2.73 9.44 18.46
C LEU A 29 2.94 7.93 18.42
N VAL A 30 4.12 7.49 17.97
CA VAL A 30 4.43 6.06 17.80
C VAL A 30 4.45 5.34 19.15
N ARG A 31 5.07 5.91 20.19
CA ARG A 31 5.10 5.28 21.51
C ARG A 31 3.70 5.18 22.13
N SER A 32 2.84 6.19 21.92
CA SER A 32 1.47 6.16 22.43
C SER A 32 0.64 5.06 21.76
N VAL A 33 0.75 4.91 20.44
CA VAL A 33 0.09 3.84 19.68
C VAL A 33 0.52 2.46 20.19
N ALA A 34 1.83 2.24 20.35
CA ALA A 34 2.35 0.98 20.87
C ALA A 34 1.93 0.72 22.33
N TYR A 35 2.05 1.71 23.20
CA TYR A 35 1.67 1.61 24.62
C TYR A 35 0.19 1.22 24.82
N ASP A 36 -0.70 1.73 23.96
CA ASP A 36 -2.14 1.49 24.05
C ASP A 36 -2.61 0.15 23.47
N HIS A 37 -1.75 -0.50 22.69
CA HIS A 37 -2.08 -1.79 22.10
C HIS A 37 -2.38 -2.84 23.18
N LYS A 38 -3.39 -3.69 22.93
CA LYS A 38 -3.88 -4.66 23.92
C LYS A 38 -2.82 -5.61 24.49
N ILE A 39 -1.78 -5.92 23.73
CA ILE A 39 -0.71 -6.81 24.18
C ILE A 39 0.15 -6.21 25.29
N ASN A 40 0.31 -4.89 25.29
CA ASN A 40 1.15 -4.15 26.23
C ASN A 40 0.38 -3.82 27.53
N ASN A 41 -0.86 -4.31 27.65
CA ASN A 41 -1.68 -4.46 28.86
C ASN A 41 -1.82 -3.19 29.73
N THR A 42 -1.65 -1.98 29.16
CA THR A 42 -1.70 -0.76 29.99
C THR A 42 -3.02 0.00 29.87
N ARG A 43 -3.64 0.04 28.68
CA ARG A 43 -5.02 0.58 28.50
C ARG A 43 -5.95 -0.30 27.66
N LYS A 44 -5.41 -1.23 26.85
CA LYS A 44 -6.14 -2.15 25.96
C LYS A 44 -7.15 -1.45 25.04
N VAL A 45 -6.69 -0.39 24.37
CA VAL A 45 -7.58 0.47 23.57
C VAL A 45 -7.86 -0.13 22.19
N TRP A 46 -6.88 -0.79 21.58
CA TRP A 46 -6.97 -1.31 20.21
C TRP A 46 -6.12 -2.57 20.01
N GLY A 47 -6.35 -3.28 18.90
CA GLY A 47 -5.56 -4.45 18.49
C GLY A 47 -6.42 -5.67 18.14
N GLY A 48 -6.06 -6.36 17.07
CA GLY A 48 -6.67 -7.58 16.54
C GLY A 48 -8.02 -7.42 15.86
N ASP A 49 -8.43 -6.20 15.58
CA ASP A 49 -9.51 -5.90 14.64
C ASP A 49 -9.02 -5.97 13.18
N TRP A 50 -9.92 -5.67 12.24
CA TRP A 50 -9.69 -5.83 10.81
C TRP A 50 -8.69 -4.81 10.22
N GLN A 51 -8.49 -3.64 10.85
CA GLN A 51 -7.50 -2.63 10.41
C GLN A 51 -6.22 -2.61 11.25
N ALA A 52 -6.21 -3.28 12.41
CA ALA A 52 -5.08 -3.27 13.34
C ALA A 52 -3.73 -3.59 12.67
N ALA A 53 -3.69 -4.51 11.70
CA ALA A 53 -2.46 -4.87 11.01
C ALA A 53 -1.84 -3.68 10.25
N HIS A 54 -2.69 -2.88 9.59
CA HIS A 54 -2.27 -1.69 8.84
C HIS A 54 -1.65 -0.63 9.77
N TRP A 55 -2.31 -0.38 10.90
CA TRP A 55 -1.83 0.58 11.90
C TRP A 55 -0.53 0.11 12.54
N ALA A 56 -0.44 -1.19 12.87
CA ALA A 56 0.78 -1.79 13.41
C ALA A 56 1.93 -1.73 12.40
N TYR A 57 1.67 -1.92 11.11
CA TYR A 57 2.67 -1.76 10.05
C TYR A 57 3.23 -0.33 10.03
N PHE A 58 2.40 0.71 9.95
CA PHE A 58 2.90 2.08 9.89
C PHE A 58 3.56 2.54 11.18
N ALA A 59 3.06 2.11 12.35
CA ALA A 59 3.69 2.38 13.63
C ALA A 59 5.06 1.69 13.73
N GLY A 60 5.15 0.41 13.36
CA GLY A 60 6.39 -0.36 13.37
C GLY A 60 7.42 0.15 12.36
N TYR A 61 6.99 0.45 11.14
CA TYR A 61 7.85 1.02 10.10
C TYR A 61 8.40 2.40 10.50
N SER A 62 7.53 3.27 11.04
CA SER A 62 7.95 4.58 11.54
C SER A 62 8.92 4.46 12.71
N ALA A 63 8.66 3.52 13.63
CA ALA A 63 9.54 3.21 14.75
C ALA A 63 10.91 2.77 14.25
N TRP A 64 10.95 1.88 13.25
CA TRP A 64 12.19 1.33 12.73
C TRP A 64 13.12 2.39 12.12
N LEU A 65 12.56 3.37 11.41
CA LEU A 65 13.36 4.48 10.85
C LEU A 65 14.05 5.34 11.93
N LEU A 66 13.45 5.42 13.12
CA LEU A 66 13.91 6.22 14.26
C LEU A 66 14.23 5.34 15.48
N TRP A 67 14.65 4.09 15.27
CA TRP A 67 14.71 3.06 16.31
C TRP A 67 15.52 3.47 17.55
N ASP A 68 16.67 4.11 17.32
CA ASP A 68 17.61 4.53 18.36
C ASP A 68 17.10 5.69 19.23
N ASP A 69 16.00 6.33 18.82
CA ASP A 69 15.39 7.45 19.54
C ASP A 69 14.31 7.00 20.54
N PHE A 70 13.94 5.72 20.52
CA PHE A 70 12.99 5.14 21.46
C PHE A 70 13.69 4.59 22.70
N SER A 71 13.05 4.71 23.86
CA SER A 71 13.55 4.07 25.08
C SER A 71 13.47 2.53 24.95
N PRO A 72 14.30 1.75 25.68
CA PRO A 72 14.21 0.29 25.65
C PRO A 72 12.81 -0.25 25.99
N LYS A 73 12.06 0.47 26.84
CA LYS A 73 10.67 0.14 27.17
C LYS A 73 9.75 0.34 25.97
N ASP A 74 9.86 1.45 25.27
CA ASP A 74 9.04 1.74 24.08
C ASP A 74 9.37 0.76 22.94
N GLN A 75 10.67 0.46 22.74
CA GLN A 75 11.12 -0.56 21.79
C GLN A 75 10.48 -1.92 22.10
N THR A 76 10.42 -2.31 23.38
CA THR A 76 9.75 -3.56 23.80
C THR A 76 8.27 -3.55 23.42
N TYR A 77 7.54 -2.47 23.70
CA TYR A 77 6.12 -2.36 23.36
C TYR A 77 5.85 -2.40 21.86
N ILE A 78 6.71 -1.75 21.06
CA ILE A 78 6.63 -1.76 19.60
C ILE A 78 6.82 -3.20 19.09
N LEU A 79 7.83 -3.91 19.57
CA LEU A 79 8.08 -5.30 19.16
C LEU A 79 6.92 -6.22 19.56
N GLN A 80 6.41 -6.11 20.78
CA GLN A 80 5.28 -6.92 21.24
C GLN A 80 4.02 -6.68 20.39
N MET A 81 3.75 -5.44 19.99
CA MET A 81 2.65 -5.10 19.07
C MET A 81 2.83 -5.74 17.70
N ILE A 82 4.00 -5.57 17.07
CA ILE A 82 4.30 -6.14 15.74
C ILE A 82 4.15 -7.66 15.77
N VAL A 83 4.75 -8.32 16.75
CA VAL A 83 4.72 -9.79 16.89
C VAL A 83 3.28 -10.28 17.10
N ALA A 84 2.53 -9.65 18.02
CA ALA A 84 1.17 -10.07 18.33
C ALA A 84 0.23 -9.94 17.12
N GLU A 85 0.32 -8.83 16.37
CA GLU A 85 -0.52 -8.64 15.19
C GLU A 85 -0.07 -9.52 14.01
N ALA A 86 1.23 -9.79 13.84
CA ALA A 86 1.71 -10.71 12.80
C ALA A 86 1.33 -12.18 13.10
N ASP A 87 1.44 -12.62 14.35
CA ASP A 87 1.10 -13.98 14.78
C ASP A 87 -0.39 -14.30 14.59
N ARG A 88 -1.25 -13.29 14.69
CA ARG A 88 -2.70 -13.44 14.50
C ARG A 88 -3.08 -14.02 13.14
N PHE A 89 -2.25 -13.83 12.11
CA PHE A 89 -2.52 -14.30 10.75
C PHE A 89 -1.89 -15.67 10.41
N LEU A 90 -1.04 -16.22 11.28
CA LEU A 90 -0.48 -17.56 11.07
C LEU A 90 -1.55 -18.66 10.91
N PRO A 91 -2.64 -18.69 11.71
CA PRO A 91 -3.68 -19.69 11.57
C PRO A 91 -4.76 -19.34 10.53
N THR A 92 -4.72 -18.15 9.92
CA THR A 92 -5.76 -17.68 9.00
C THR A 92 -5.38 -17.87 7.53
N VAL A 93 -6.34 -17.64 6.65
CA VAL A 93 -6.16 -17.62 5.19
C VAL A 93 -6.62 -16.27 4.62
N PRO A 94 -6.13 -15.85 3.44
CA PRO A 94 -6.63 -14.67 2.75
C PRO A 94 -8.13 -14.76 2.47
N LEU A 95 -8.78 -13.59 2.38
CA LEU A 95 -10.20 -13.48 2.06
C LEU A 95 -10.40 -13.20 0.58
N TYR A 96 -11.53 -13.63 0.03
CA TYR A 96 -11.81 -13.48 -1.40
C TYR A 96 -13.15 -12.85 -1.69
N TYR A 97 -13.17 -11.78 -2.50
CA TYR A 97 -14.38 -11.16 -3.03
C TYR A 97 -15.29 -12.19 -3.71
N LYS A 98 -14.70 -13.02 -4.58
CA LYS A 98 -15.34 -14.19 -5.20
C LYS A 98 -14.61 -15.46 -4.85
N ASP A 99 -15.36 -16.53 -4.61
CA ASP A 99 -14.77 -17.87 -4.45
C ASP A 99 -14.26 -18.44 -5.78
N SER A 100 -13.67 -19.64 -5.73
CA SER A 100 -13.11 -20.33 -6.89
C SER A 100 -14.13 -20.73 -7.97
N THR A 101 -15.43 -20.63 -7.70
CA THR A 101 -16.50 -20.85 -8.68
C THR A 101 -16.97 -19.54 -9.33
N GLY A 102 -16.44 -18.40 -8.90
CA GLY A 102 -16.87 -17.07 -9.31
C GLY A 102 -18.08 -16.54 -8.54
N LYS A 103 -18.55 -17.24 -7.50
CA LYS A 103 -19.64 -16.77 -6.65
C LYS A 103 -19.15 -15.62 -5.77
N VAL A 104 -19.87 -14.51 -5.81
CA VAL A 104 -19.61 -13.34 -4.95
C VAL A 104 -19.88 -13.69 -3.48
N ILE A 105 -18.86 -13.52 -2.64
CA ILE A 105 -18.91 -13.75 -1.18
C ILE A 105 -19.08 -12.42 -0.43
N PHE A 106 -18.32 -11.39 -0.83
CA PHE A 106 -18.35 -10.06 -0.20
C PHE A 106 -18.82 -9.01 -1.22
N LYS A 107 -20.14 -8.85 -1.38
CA LYS A 107 -20.67 -7.97 -2.43
C LYS A 107 -20.14 -6.53 -2.30
N GLY A 108 -19.37 -6.08 -3.28
CA GLY A 108 -18.82 -4.74 -3.34
C GLY A 108 -17.62 -4.52 -2.42
N ASP A 109 -17.01 -5.57 -1.89
CA ASP A 109 -15.90 -5.51 -0.98
C ASP A 109 -14.82 -6.47 -1.50
N SER A 110 -13.80 -5.86 -2.12
CA SER A 110 -12.80 -6.56 -2.93
C SER A 110 -11.83 -7.41 -2.10
N LYS A 111 -11.68 -7.13 -0.81
CA LYS A 111 -10.64 -7.70 0.07
C LYS A 111 -9.19 -7.43 -0.32
N ILE A 112 -8.93 -6.65 -1.40
CA ILE A 112 -7.58 -6.29 -1.83
C ILE A 112 -6.82 -5.53 -0.74
N GLU A 113 -7.49 -4.58 -0.10
CA GLU A 113 -6.87 -3.71 0.90
C GLU A 113 -6.54 -4.48 2.17
N GLU A 114 -7.51 -5.19 2.74
CA GLU A 114 -7.30 -5.94 3.97
C GLU A 114 -6.23 -7.01 3.78
N ASP A 115 -6.24 -7.75 2.66
CA ASP A 115 -5.21 -8.74 2.40
C ASP A 115 -3.83 -8.09 2.22
N ALA A 116 -3.76 -6.94 1.54
CA ALA A 116 -2.53 -6.19 1.39
C ALA A 116 -2.00 -5.71 2.75
N TRP A 117 -2.83 -5.04 3.56
CA TRP A 117 -2.47 -4.54 4.89
C TRP A 117 -1.96 -5.66 5.81
N ASN A 118 -2.58 -6.83 5.74
CA ASN A 118 -2.14 -7.99 6.52
C ASN A 118 -0.77 -8.49 6.03
N ALA A 119 -0.54 -8.52 4.72
CA ALA A 119 0.78 -8.83 4.17
C ALA A 119 1.85 -7.82 4.61
N GLU A 120 1.53 -6.53 4.64
CA GLU A 120 2.45 -5.46 5.02
C GLU A 120 3.09 -5.69 6.38
N LEU A 121 2.25 -5.95 7.37
CA LEU A 121 2.72 -6.21 8.71
C LEU A 121 3.58 -7.49 8.79
N MET A 122 3.15 -8.57 8.13
CA MET A 122 3.85 -9.85 8.22
C MET A 122 5.24 -9.79 7.57
N TYR A 123 5.38 -9.16 6.40
CA TYR A 123 6.72 -8.99 5.82
C TYR A 123 7.56 -8.01 6.64
N LEU A 124 6.98 -6.96 7.24
CA LEU A 124 7.70 -6.06 8.13
C LEU A 124 8.25 -6.82 9.34
N ALA A 125 7.41 -7.61 10.01
CA ALA A 125 7.80 -8.43 11.15
C ALA A 125 8.92 -9.40 10.79
N ALA A 126 8.80 -10.10 9.65
CA ALA A 126 9.83 -11.04 9.20
C ALA A 126 11.18 -10.37 8.91
N VAL A 127 11.15 -9.19 8.29
CA VAL A 127 12.37 -8.46 7.92
C VAL A 127 13.02 -7.79 9.14
N MET A 128 12.23 -7.19 10.03
CA MET A 128 12.72 -6.57 11.28
C MET A 128 13.26 -7.61 12.28
N LEU A 129 12.67 -8.81 12.29
CA LEU A 129 12.97 -9.86 13.27
C LEU A 129 13.43 -11.15 12.58
N PRO A 130 14.57 -11.15 11.87
CA PRO A 130 15.00 -12.28 11.05
C PRO A 130 15.33 -13.54 11.86
N SER A 131 15.70 -13.39 13.14
CA SER A 131 16.00 -14.52 14.03
C SER A 131 14.78 -15.01 14.82
N HIS A 132 13.61 -14.39 14.65
CA HIS A 132 12.41 -14.84 15.35
C HIS A 132 11.95 -16.20 14.80
N PRO A 133 11.51 -17.15 15.64
CA PRO A 133 11.09 -18.49 15.19
C PRO A 133 9.91 -18.49 14.20
N HIS A 134 9.17 -17.39 14.12
CA HIS A 134 8.08 -17.22 13.15
C HIS A 134 8.46 -16.42 11.91
N SER A 135 9.68 -15.89 11.78
CA SER A 135 10.08 -15.00 10.68
C SER A 135 9.75 -15.59 9.29
N ASN A 136 10.18 -16.81 9.02
CA ASN A 136 9.86 -17.51 7.76
C ASN A 136 8.37 -17.80 7.59
N LYS A 137 7.65 -18.08 8.68
CA LYS A 137 6.20 -18.35 8.65
C LYS A 137 5.42 -17.09 8.29
N TRP A 138 5.77 -15.94 8.90
CA TRP A 138 5.20 -14.64 8.55
C TRP A 138 5.50 -14.29 7.10
N LEU A 139 6.73 -14.46 6.63
CA LEU A 139 7.08 -14.17 5.24
C LEU A 139 6.33 -15.06 4.25
N ASN A 140 6.20 -16.37 4.54
CA ASN A 140 5.44 -17.30 3.72
C ASN A 140 3.96 -16.92 3.67
N LYS A 141 3.39 -16.51 4.81
CA LYS A 141 2.01 -16.05 4.88
C LYS A 141 1.82 -14.72 4.15
N ALA A 142 2.75 -13.77 4.29
CA ALA A 142 2.73 -12.51 3.55
C ALA A 142 2.68 -12.74 2.03
N VAL A 143 3.42 -13.71 1.51
CA VAL A 143 3.37 -14.10 0.09
C VAL A 143 1.97 -14.57 -0.32
N ALA A 144 1.33 -15.43 0.47
CA ALA A 144 -0.04 -15.87 0.17
C ALA A 144 -1.02 -14.69 0.13
N TYR A 145 -0.92 -13.76 1.08
CA TYR A 145 -1.76 -12.58 1.14
C TYR A 145 -1.47 -11.58 0.00
N MET A 146 -0.21 -11.35 -0.38
CA MET A 146 0.13 -10.48 -1.54
C MET A 146 -0.44 -11.02 -2.85
N ILE A 147 -0.36 -12.34 -3.06
CA ILE A 147 -0.92 -12.99 -4.26
C ILE A 147 -2.45 -12.92 -4.24
N ALA A 148 -3.08 -13.20 -3.09
CA ALA A 148 -4.52 -13.15 -2.94
C ALA A 148 -5.08 -11.74 -3.16
N ALA A 149 -4.47 -10.70 -2.59
CA ALA A 149 -4.88 -9.31 -2.72
C ALA A 149 -5.08 -8.91 -4.20
N THR A 150 -4.19 -9.37 -5.09
CA THR A 150 -4.19 -9.00 -6.51
C THR A 150 -4.65 -10.13 -7.45
N SER A 151 -5.31 -11.15 -6.90
CA SER A 151 -5.72 -12.34 -7.65
C SER A 151 -6.87 -12.07 -8.63
N LEU A 152 -6.73 -12.60 -9.85
CA LEU A 152 -7.73 -12.60 -10.90
C LEU A 152 -8.43 -13.97 -11.00
N PRO A 153 -9.63 -14.06 -11.61
CA PRO A 153 -10.28 -15.34 -11.86
C PRO A 153 -9.40 -16.33 -12.64
N SER A 154 -8.60 -15.83 -13.60
CA SER A 154 -7.68 -16.67 -14.38
C SER A 154 -6.52 -17.27 -13.55
N ASP A 155 -6.23 -16.70 -12.37
CA ASP A 155 -5.15 -17.16 -11.51
C ASP A 155 -5.40 -18.51 -10.83
N LEU A 156 -6.68 -18.93 -10.76
CA LEU A 156 -7.08 -20.27 -10.33
C LEU A 156 -6.49 -21.39 -11.21
N HIS A 157 -6.04 -21.05 -12.42
CA HIS A 157 -5.41 -21.98 -13.37
C HIS A 157 -3.99 -21.56 -13.77
N ASN A 158 -3.41 -20.57 -13.09
CA ASN A 158 -2.11 -20.02 -13.44
C ASN A 158 -0.96 -20.90 -12.94
N SER A 159 -0.20 -21.46 -13.87
CA SER A 159 0.93 -22.36 -13.61
C SER A 159 2.27 -21.63 -13.39
N LYS A 160 2.31 -20.29 -13.47
CA LYS A 160 3.52 -19.51 -13.15
C LYS A 160 3.97 -19.86 -11.74
N ILE A 161 5.24 -20.20 -11.58
CA ILE A 161 5.82 -20.47 -10.27
C ILE A 161 6.13 -19.14 -9.57
N ILE A 162 5.59 -18.95 -8.38
CA ILE A 162 5.89 -17.85 -7.47
C ILE A 162 6.29 -18.44 -6.11
N GLN A 163 7.46 -18.05 -5.60
CA GLN A 163 8.02 -18.55 -4.33
C GLN A 163 7.96 -20.09 -4.21
N GLY A 164 8.30 -20.78 -5.30
CA GLY A 164 8.39 -22.25 -5.33
C GLY A 164 7.07 -23.01 -5.53
N ARG A 165 5.93 -22.34 -5.73
CA ARG A 165 4.64 -23.01 -6.02
C ARG A 165 3.91 -22.35 -7.18
N PRO A 166 3.09 -23.08 -7.96
CA PRO A 166 2.25 -22.46 -8.98
C PRO A 166 1.26 -21.47 -8.34
N VAL A 167 0.98 -20.36 -9.01
CA VAL A 167 -0.01 -19.35 -8.58
C VAL A 167 -1.34 -19.99 -8.18
N SER A 168 -1.84 -20.95 -8.97
CA SER A 168 -3.08 -21.68 -8.69
C SER A 168 -3.11 -22.44 -7.36
N SER A 169 -1.95 -22.69 -6.73
CA SER A 169 -1.87 -23.30 -5.39
C SER A 169 -1.81 -22.28 -4.24
N TRP A 170 -1.65 -21.00 -4.55
CA TRP A 170 -1.69 -19.90 -3.59
C TRP A 170 -3.09 -19.32 -3.43
N VAL A 171 -3.90 -19.34 -4.50
CA VAL A 171 -5.22 -18.69 -4.55
C VAL A 171 -6.39 -19.66 -4.40
N ASN A 172 -7.49 -19.19 -3.81
CA ASN A 172 -8.76 -19.94 -3.69
C ASN A 172 -9.98 -19.09 -4.10
N GLY A 173 -9.74 -18.01 -4.84
CA GLY A 173 -10.74 -17.05 -5.26
C GLY A 173 -10.09 -15.90 -6.03
N SER A 174 -10.82 -14.79 -6.17
CA SER A 174 -10.32 -13.57 -6.81
C SER A 174 -10.77 -12.32 -6.06
N ASN A 175 -9.89 -11.32 -6.04
CA ASN A 175 -10.10 -9.99 -5.44
C ASN A 175 -10.14 -8.86 -6.48
N MET A 176 -9.70 -9.16 -7.70
CA MET A 176 -9.79 -8.28 -8.86
C MET A 176 -10.61 -8.94 -9.97
N GLU A 177 -11.15 -8.12 -10.86
CA GLU A 177 -11.81 -8.56 -12.08
C GLU A 177 -10.88 -8.40 -13.29
N GLU A 178 -11.07 -9.23 -14.31
CA GLU A 178 -10.33 -9.11 -15.57
C GLU A 178 -10.69 -7.81 -16.31
N PRO A 179 -9.72 -7.04 -16.85
CA PRO A 179 -8.30 -7.36 -16.98
C PRO A 179 -7.42 -6.81 -15.83
N GLY A 180 -8.01 -6.35 -14.74
CA GLY A 180 -7.30 -5.83 -13.57
C GLY A 180 -8.01 -4.69 -12.83
N PHE A 181 -9.34 -4.57 -12.90
CA PHE A 181 -10.07 -3.53 -12.16
C PHE A 181 -10.57 -4.04 -10.82
N VAL A 182 -10.66 -3.13 -9.85
CA VAL A 182 -11.10 -3.43 -8.49
C VAL A 182 -12.54 -2.94 -8.33
N ILE A 183 -13.42 -3.84 -7.86
CA ILE A 183 -14.77 -3.47 -7.44
C ILE A 183 -14.77 -3.32 -5.94
N ASN A 184 -14.85 -2.08 -5.46
CA ASN A 184 -14.96 -1.78 -4.04
C ASN A 184 -16.06 -0.75 -3.81
N HIS A 185 -16.70 -0.83 -2.64
CA HIS A 185 -17.95 -0.13 -2.34
C HIS A 185 -19.03 -0.33 -3.42
N GLY A 186 -19.01 -1.50 -4.06
CA GLY A 186 -19.98 -1.87 -5.10
C GLY A 186 -19.77 -1.21 -6.46
N ILE A 187 -18.67 -0.48 -6.67
CA ILE A 187 -18.36 0.20 -7.93
C ILE A 187 -16.93 -0.06 -8.40
N ILE A 188 -16.72 0.04 -9.71
CA ILE A 188 -15.39 0.12 -10.31
C ILE A 188 -14.79 1.48 -9.95
N HIS A 189 -13.86 1.48 -8.99
CA HIS A 189 -13.36 2.70 -8.38
C HIS A 189 -11.85 2.90 -8.65
N PRO A 190 -11.46 3.88 -9.48
CA PRO A 190 -10.05 4.14 -9.81
C PRO A 190 -9.13 4.30 -8.60
N THR A 191 -9.59 4.99 -7.54
CA THR A 191 -8.81 5.11 -6.29
C THR A 191 -8.48 3.77 -5.64
N TYR A 192 -9.38 2.78 -5.65
CA TYR A 192 -9.10 1.46 -5.08
C TYR A 192 -8.15 0.63 -5.95
N ASN A 193 -8.16 0.85 -7.26
CA ASN A 193 -7.08 0.38 -8.12
C ASN A 193 -5.73 1.03 -7.73
N ALA A 194 -5.72 2.27 -7.27
CA ALA A 194 -4.50 3.03 -6.97
C ALA A 194 -3.97 2.90 -5.53
N ILE A 195 -4.80 2.48 -4.57
CA ILE A 195 -4.38 2.19 -3.19
C ILE A 195 -3.86 0.75 -3.09
N ALA A 196 -2.84 0.43 -3.89
CA ALA A 196 -2.19 -0.88 -3.89
C ALA A 196 -1.08 -0.93 -2.82
N SER A 197 -1.37 -1.32 -1.58
CA SER A 197 -0.38 -1.29 -0.49
C SER A 197 0.84 -2.21 -0.72
N MET A 198 0.72 -3.20 -1.60
CA MET A 198 1.83 -4.08 -2.05
C MET A 198 3.07 -3.30 -2.53
N ILE A 199 2.91 -2.05 -3.03
CA ILE A 199 4.02 -1.22 -3.48
C ILE A 199 4.99 -0.81 -2.36
N ASN A 200 4.61 -1.01 -1.09
CA ASN A 200 5.46 -0.74 0.06
C ASN A 200 6.45 -1.89 0.36
N ALA A 201 6.24 -3.10 -0.16
CA ALA A 201 7.14 -4.22 0.13
C ALA A 201 8.59 -3.92 -0.31
N PRO A 202 8.88 -3.45 -1.54
CA PRO A 202 10.25 -3.13 -1.93
C PRO A 202 10.94 -2.11 -1.02
N ILE A 203 10.19 -1.17 -0.41
CA ILE A 203 10.74 -0.22 0.57
C ILE A 203 11.33 -0.97 1.76
N VAL A 204 10.57 -1.91 2.34
CA VAL A 204 10.96 -2.65 3.55
C VAL A 204 12.12 -3.60 3.31
N PHE A 205 12.15 -4.32 2.20
CA PHE A 205 13.25 -5.24 1.90
C PHE A 205 14.54 -4.48 1.54
N SER A 206 14.43 -3.38 0.78
CA SER A 206 15.60 -2.59 0.37
C SER A 206 16.27 -1.86 1.54
N LEU A 207 15.52 -1.53 2.61
CA LEU A 207 16.09 -0.96 3.84
C LEU A 207 17.20 -1.82 4.47
N VAL A 208 17.15 -3.13 4.27
CA VAL A 208 18.16 -4.08 4.78
C VAL A 208 18.95 -4.76 3.68
N GLY A 209 18.87 -4.24 2.44
CA GLY A 209 19.57 -4.81 1.28
C GLY A 209 19.13 -6.23 0.92
N LYS A 210 17.91 -6.64 1.28
CA LYS A 210 17.35 -7.94 0.90
C LYS A 210 16.57 -7.86 -0.41
N SER A 211 16.54 -8.96 -1.13
CA SER A 211 15.63 -9.13 -2.27
C SER A 211 14.17 -9.11 -1.79
N THR A 212 13.32 -8.48 -2.58
CA THR A 212 11.86 -8.46 -2.40
C THR A 212 11.25 -9.73 -3.01
N PRO A 213 10.29 -10.39 -2.35
CA PRO A 213 9.60 -11.52 -2.95
C PRO A 213 8.91 -11.15 -4.28
N GLU A 214 9.01 -12.00 -5.29
CA GLU A 214 8.32 -11.87 -6.58
C GLU A 214 6.81 -11.61 -6.42
N ALA A 215 6.17 -12.19 -5.39
CA ALA A 215 4.78 -11.93 -5.04
C ALA A 215 4.44 -10.45 -4.82
N ALA A 216 5.40 -9.61 -4.39
CA ALA A 216 5.16 -8.18 -4.13
C ALA A 216 4.80 -7.37 -5.40
N ARG A 217 5.07 -7.90 -6.59
CA ARG A 217 4.70 -7.28 -7.86
C ARG A 217 3.68 -8.10 -8.65
N PHE A 218 3.10 -9.12 -8.03
CA PHE A 218 2.11 -9.96 -8.69
C PHE A 218 0.90 -9.11 -9.12
N ASN A 219 0.52 -9.23 -10.40
CA ASN A 219 -0.59 -8.52 -11.04
C ASN A 219 -0.64 -6.98 -10.88
N LEU A 220 0.42 -6.33 -10.37
CA LEU A 220 0.49 -4.87 -10.34
C LEU A 220 0.51 -4.27 -11.75
N ASP A 221 1.08 -4.99 -12.72
CA ASP A 221 1.02 -4.64 -14.14
C ASP A 221 -0.42 -4.68 -14.70
N LYS A 222 -1.27 -5.59 -14.20
CA LYS A 222 -2.70 -5.69 -14.54
C LYS A 222 -3.51 -4.54 -13.96
N ILE A 223 -3.28 -4.20 -12.69
CA ILE A 223 -3.84 -2.98 -12.06
C ILE A 223 -3.43 -1.75 -12.88
N TYR A 224 -2.15 -1.65 -13.23
CA TYR A 224 -1.66 -0.49 -13.97
C TYR A 224 -2.23 -0.43 -15.39
N TYR A 225 -2.39 -1.58 -16.04
CA TYR A 225 -3.04 -1.68 -17.34
C TYR A 225 -4.50 -1.19 -17.28
N SER A 226 -5.26 -1.59 -16.24
CA SER A 226 -6.68 -1.25 -16.14
C SER A 226 -6.91 0.26 -16.01
N ILE A 227 -6.06 0.96 -15.27
CA ILE A 227 -6.18 2.42 -15.10
C ILE A 227 -5.63 3.21 -16.30
N THR A 228 -4.51 2.77 -16.89
CA THR A 228 -3.80 3.56 -17.92
C THR A 228 -4.27 3.27 -19.34
N THR A 229 -4.85 2.09 -19.59
CA THR A 229 -4.97 1.54 -20.94
C THR A 229 -6.31 0.89 -21.25
N HIS A 230 -6.94 0.17 -20.30
CA HIS A 230 -8.26 -0.40 -20.54
C HIS A 230 -9.28 0.71 -20.76
N SER A 231 -10.11 0.59 -21.81
CA SER A 231 -11.10 1.59 -22.16
C SER A 231 -12.50 1.08 -21.84
N PHE A 232 -13.22 1.80 -20.98
CA PHE A 232 -14.60 1.51 -20.62
C PHE A 232 -15.54 2.13 -21.65
N SER A 233 -16.44 1.33 -22.23
CA SER A 233 -17.42 1.81 -23.21
C SER A 233 -18.65 2.41 -22.53
N ALA A 234 -19.10 3.57 -22.99
CA ALA A 234 -20.39 4.14 -22.59
C ALA A 234 -21.43 3.87 -23.68
N PRO A 235 -22.59 3.25 -23.39
CA PRO A 235 -23.01 2.56 -22.14
C PRO A 235 -22.35 1.17 -21.95
N PRO A 236 -22.42 0.55 -20.74
CA PRO A 236 -23.18 0.96 -19.54
C PRO A 236 -22.46 1.94 -18.62
N TYR A 237 -21.16 2.20 -18.84
CA TYR A 237 -20.39 3.13 -18.03
C TYR A 237 -20.72 4.59 -18.37
N ASN A 238 -20.33 5.51 -17.48
CA ASN A 238 -20.59 6.94 -17.62
C ASN A 238 -20.02 7.51 -18.94
N ALA A 239 -20.79 8.33 -19.66
CA ALA A 239 -20.29 9.03 -20.85
C ALA A 239 -19.11 9.97 -20.49
N PRO A 240 -18.11 10.14 -21.38
CA PRO A 240 -18.02 9.61 -22.74
C PRO A 240 -17.41 8.19 -22.84
N GLY A 241 -17.12 7.53 -21.72
CA GLY A 241 -16.25 6.34 -21.71
C GLY A 241 -14.77 6.70 -21.87
N GLY A 242 -13.93 5.68 -22.00
CA GLY A 242 -12.49 5.80 -22.15
C GLY A 242 -11.69 5.14 -21.02
N PRO A 243 -10.36 5.27 -21.03
CA PRO A 243 -9.52 4.86 -19.92
C PRO A 243 -9.71 5.73 -18.68
N MET A 244 -9.42 5.18 -17.50
CA MET A 244 -9.49 5.94 -16.25
C MET A 244 -8.52 7.12 -16.28
N TYR A 245 -7.28 6.93 -16.71
CA TYR A 245 -6.36 8.04 -16.90
C TYR A 245 -6.60 8.72 -18.24
N LYS A 246 -6.86 10.04 -18.20
CA LYS A 246 -7.12 10.84 -19.39
C LYS A 246 -5.80 11.40 -19.94
N PRO A 247 -5.37 10.99 -21.16
CA PRO A 247 -4.15 11.50 -21.78
C PRO A 247 -4.03 13.03 -21.77
N GLY A 248 -2.86 13.54 -21.39
CA GLY A 248 -2.56 14.98 -21.42
C GLY A 248 -3.02 15.77 -20.19
N THR A 249 -3.75 15.16 -19.26
CA THR A 249 -4.21 15.77 -18.02
C THR A 249 -3.97 14.84 -16.83
N ALA A 250 -3.99 15.40 -15.62
CA ALA A 250 -4.03 14.63 -14.38
C ALA A 250 -5.43 14.08 -14.07
N ASP A 251 -6.48 14.53 -14.79
CA ASP A 251 -7.86 14.16 -14.49
C ASP A 251 -8.13 12.67 -14.67
N VAL A 252 -8.94 12.13 -13.77
CA VAL A 252 -9.36 10.72 -13.79
C VAL A 252 -10.82 10.60 -14.21
N TYR A 253 -11.09 9.65 -15.10
CA TYR A 253 -12.41 9.18 -15.46
C TYR A 253 -12.87 8.09 -14.49
N TYR A 254 -14.10 8.22 -14.00
CA TYR A 254 -14.72 7.33 -13.04
C TYR A 254 -15.88 6.58 -13.73
N PRO A 255 -15.65 5.32 -14.18
CA PRO A 255 -16.63 4.58 -14.99
C PRO A 255 -18.01 4.44 -14.34
N GLU A 256 -18.03 4.27 -13.02
CA GLU A 256 -19.24 4.08 -12.21
C GLU A 256 -19.39 5.15 -11.11
N GLY A 257 -18.61 6.23 -11.17
CA GLY A 257 -18.62 7.31 -10.18
C GLY A 257 -17.59 7.13 -9.06
N SER A 258 -17.74 7.92 -7.99
CA SER A 258 -16.88 7.90 -6.80
C SER A 258 -17.68 8.32 -5.58
N ASP A 259 -17.41 7.68 -4.45
CA ASP A 259 -17.99 7.94 -3.13
C ASP A 259 -17.00 8.62 -2.16
N TRP A 260 -15.71 8.67 -2.51
CA TRP A 260 -14.67 9.39 -1.75
C TRP A 260 -14.42 10.82 -2.23
N GLY A 261 -14.87 11.17 -3.43
CA GLY A 261 -14.51 12.42 -4.11
C GLY A 261 -13.48 12.22 -5.20
N GLN A 262 -13.30 13.25 -6.04
CA GLN A 262 -12.52 13.15 -7.29
C GLN A 262 -11.17 13.88 -7.22
N GLY A 263 -10.75 14.30 -6.02
CA GLY A 263 -9.53 15.07 -5.78
C GLY A 263 -8.37 14.26 -5.19
N VAL A 264 -8.48 12.94 -5.07
CA VAL A 264 -7.51 12.08 -4.36
C VAL A 264 -6.30 11.70 -5.24
N TYR A 265 -5.61 12.71 -5.79
CA TYR A 265 -4.56 12.53 -6.82
C TYR A 265 -3.26 11.89 -6.30
N ASP A 266 -3.04 11.92 -5.00
CA ASP A 266 -1.88 11.36 -4.33
C ASP A 266 -1.82 9.83 -4.39
N THR A 267 -2.96 9.16 -4.46
CA THR A 267 -3.02 7.71 -4.66
C THR A 267 -2.44 7.33 -6.03
N TYR A 268 -2.84 8.06 -7.07
CA TYR A 268 -2.33 7.90 -8.43
C TYR A 268 -0.84 8.27 -8.52
N ALA A 269 -0.45 9.41 -7.94
CA ALA A 269 0.96 9.82 -7.92
C ALA A 269 1.87 8.74 -7.29
N ASN A 270 1.46 8.19 -6.14
CA ASN A 270 2.22 7.14 -5.46
C ASN A 270 2.30 5.85 -6.30
N LEU A 271 1.17 5.41 -6.88
CA LEU A 271 1.14 4.24 -7.75
C LEU A 271 2.04 4.43 -8.98
N ASP A 272 1.94 5.57 -9.67
CA ASP A 272 2.72 5.86 -10.88
C ASP A 272 4.22 5.91 -10.61
N ILE A 273 4.61 6.52 -9.48
CA ILE A 273 6.00 6.55 -9.03
C ILE A 273 6.48 5.12 -8.77
N ALA A 274 5.69 4.29 -8.10
CA ALA A 274 6.04 2.89 -7.89
C ALA A 274 6.14 2.12 -9.22
N ALA A 275 5.19 2.32 -10.14
CA ALA A 275 5.16 1.67 -11.46
C ALA A 275 6.41 1.98 -12.27
N PHE A 276 6.75 3.26 -12.34
CA PHE A 276 7.93 3.77 -13.01
C PHE A 276 9.22 3.23 -12.38
N THR A 277 9.32 3.30 -11.05
CA THR A 277 10.58 3.06 -10.37
C THR A 277 10.89 1.56 -10.24
N TYR A 278 9.86 0.74 -10.08
CA TYR A 278 9.99 -0.72 -9.98
C TYR A 278 9.81 -1.46 -11.32
N GLY A 279 9.37 -0.77 -12.38
CA GLY A 279 9.37 -1.29 -13.75
C GLY A 279 8.25 -2.27 -14.09
N TRP A 280 7.08 -2.18 -13.44
CA TRP A 280 5.90 -3.00 -13.75
C TRP A 280 4.83 -2.29 -14.59
N ASP A 281 5.19 -1.17 -15.25
CA ASP A 281 4.33 -0.46 -16.19
C ASP A 281 4.38 -1.01 -17.64
N ASN A 282 4.93 -2.21 -17.83
CA ASN A 282 5.20 -2.81 -19.13
C ASN A 282 3.95 -3.02 -20.01
N LEU A 283 2.78 -3.28 -19.40
CA LEU A 283 1.52 -3.48 -20.12
C LEU A 283 0.86 -2.16 -20.59
N SER A 284 1.25 -1.00 -20.07
CA SER A 284 0.72 0.28 -20.54
C SER A 284 1.11 0.53 -22.00
N LYS A 285 0.14 0.88 -22.85
CA LYS A 285 0.35 0.95 -24.31
C LYS A 285 1.05 2.23 -24.79
N LYS A 286 0.60 3.41 -24.32
CA LYS A 286 1.04 4.71 -24.86
C LYS A 286 1.91 5.51 -23.89
N TYR A 287 1.46 5.63 -22.65
CA TYR A 287 2.15 6.39 -21.61
C TYR A 287 2.48 5.47 -20.44
N LYS A 288 3.67 5.67 -19.87
CA LYS A 288 4.29 4.84 -18.84
C LYS A 288 4.29 5.58 -17.49
N GLY A 289 4.71 4.91 -16.42
CA GLY A 289 4.70 5.42 -15.05
C GLY A 289 5.27 6.83 -14.92
N LYS A 290 6.43 7.09 -15.56
CA LYS A 290 7.10 8.40 -15.48
C LYS A 290 6.23 9.56 -15.98
N TYR A 291 5.45 9.32 -17.04
CA TYR A 291 4.58 10.32 -17.63
C TYR A 291 3.44 10.69 -16.67
N TRP A 292 2.77 9.67 -16.12
CA TRP A 292 1.63 9.87 -15.22
C TRP A 292 2.08 10.39 -13.85
N ALA A 293 3.19 9.88 -13.31
CA ALA A 293 3.80 10.35 -12.08
C ALA A 293 4.04 11.86 -12.09
N LYS A 294 4.51 12.41 -13.21
CA LYS A 294 4.67 13.86 -13.36
C LYS A 294 3.33 14.59 -13.27
N LEU A 295 2.33 14.17 -14.04
CA LEU A 295 1.02 14.84 -14.09
C LEU A 295 0.32 14.83 -12.73
N HIS A 296 0.26 13.67 -12.07
CA HIS A 296 -0.42 13.55 -10.78
C HIS A 296 0.37 14.23 -9.65
N THR A 297 1.71 14.17 -9.65
CA THR A 297 2.50 14.92 -8.66
C THR A 297 2.36 16.43 -8.82
N ASP A 298 2.38 16.93 -10.07
CA ASP A 298 2.15 18.35 -10.36
C ASP A 298 0.74 18.78 -9.90
N LYS A 299 -0.26 17.90 -10.06
CA LYS A 299 -1.63 18.14 -9.60
C LYS A 299 -1.74 18.19 -8.07
N VAL A 300 -1.08 17.27 -7.35
CA VAL A 300 -1.00 17.30 -5.87
C VAL A 300 -0.38 18.62 -5.40
N LEU A 301 0.74 19.03 -6.00
CA LEU A 301 1.37 20.30 -5.67
C LEU A 301 0.45 21.48 -5.99
N ALA A 302 -0.24 21.46 -7.12
CA ALA A 302 -1.23 22.47 -7.47
C ALA A 302 -2.38 22.53 -6.46
N GLN A 303 -2.82 21.40 -5.90
CA GLN A 303 -3.85 21.37 -4.85
C GLN A 303 -3.37 22.08 -3.58
N GLN A 304 -2.14 21.81 -3.13
CA GLN A 304 -1.53 22.43 -1.94
C GLN A 304 -1.22 23.92 -2.16
N ASN A 305 -0.86 24.33 -3.38
CA ASN A 305 -0.57 25.73 -3.74
C ASN A 305 -1.79 26.66 -3.66
N ARG A 306 -3.01 26.12 -3.53
CA ARG A 306 -4.23 26.93 -3.37
C ARG A 306 -4.36 27.56 -1.99
N PHE A 307 -3.63 27.06 -0.99
CA PHE A 307 -3.82 27.41 0.40
C PHE A 307 -2.52 27.90 1.05
N ALA A 308 -2.63 28.86 1.96
CA ALA A 308 -1.48 29.47 2.61
C ALA A 308 -0.72 28.49 3.52
N ASP A 309 -1.47 27.63 4.22
CA ASP A 309 -0.97 26.57 5.11
C ASP A 309 -0.66 25.25 4.38
N ARG A 310 -0.84 25.21 3.06
CA ARG A 310 -0.52 24.07 2.19
C ARG A 310 -1.32 22.80 2.47
N HIS A 311 -2.46 22.87 3.16
CA HIS A 311 -3.38 21.72 3.20
C HIS A 311 -3.82 21.37 1.77
N THR A 312 -4.20 20.12 1.54
CA THR A 312 -4.37 19.61 0.17
C THR A 312 -5.80 19.82 -0.32
N TYR A 313 -6.78 19.46 0.51
CA TYR A 313 -8.16 19.28 0.08
C TYR A 313 -9.05 20.45 0.48
N LYS A 314 -9.82 20.96 -0.48
CA LYS A 314 -10.80 22.04 -0.24
C LYS A 314 -11.98 21.59 0.62
N GLY A 315 -12.33 20.30 0.57
CA GLY A 315 -13.46 19.72 1.30
C GLY A 315 -13.84 18.35 0.77
N ASP A 316 -14.98 17.85 1.23
CA ASP A 316 -15.41 16.46 1.02
C ASP A 316 -15.67 16.08 -0.44
N SER A 317 -15.91 17.05 -1.32
CA SER A 317 -16.04 16.79 -2.76
C SER A 317 -14.71 16.39 -3.43
N GLU A 318 -13.58 16.77 -2.83
CA GLU A 318 -12.25 16.37 -3.28
C GLU A 318 -11.77 15.11 -2.57
N ASN A 319 -12.00 15.03 -1.25
CA ASN A 319 -11.74 13.83 -0.47
C ASN A 319 -12.58 13.86 0.82
N SER A 320 -13.54 12.95 0.97
CA SER A 320 -14.42 12.87 2.16
C SER A 320 -13.82 12.08 3.32
N TYR A 321 -12.62 11.49 3.16
CA TYR A 321 -11.98 10.72 4.22
C TYR A 321 -11.57 11.62 5.41
N PRO A 322 -11.93 11.28 6.66
CA PRO A 322 -11.62 12.12 7.82
C PRO A 322 -10.12 12.37 8.04
N GLY A 323 -9.27 11.36 7.80
CA GLY A 323 -7.81 11.44 7.94
C GLY A 323 -7.08 11.78 6.64
N ARG A 324 -7.71 12.55 5.75
CA ARG A 324 -7.21 12.79 4.38
C ARG A 324 -5.84 13.45 4.31
N GLU A 325 -5.51 14.36 5.22
CA GLU A 325 -4.21 15.04 5.24
C GLU A 325 -3.09 14.11 5.75
N GLU A 326 -3.38 13.25 6.73
CA GLU A 326 -2.48 12.21 7.20
C GLU A 326 -2.26 11.13 6.13
N ALA A 327 -3.32 10.76 5.41
CA ALA A 327 -3.26 9.77 4.35
C ALA A 327 -2.39 10.23 3.17
N ILE A 328 -2.53 11.49 2.72
CA ILE A 328 -1.67 12.04 1.68
C ILE A 328 -0.22 12.19 2.15
N ALA A 329 0.01 12.67 3.37
CA ALA A 329 1.35 12.77 3.93
C ALA A 329 2.05 11.40 3.96
N THR A 330 1.29 10.33 4.22
CA THR A 330 1.78 8.95 4.23
C THR A 330 2.13 8.48 2.82
N ARG A 331 1.22 8.63 1.84
CA ARG A 331 1.44 8.19 0.45
C ARG A 331 2.54 8.95 -0.25
N MET A 332 2.60 10.28 -0.09
CA MET A 332 3.69 11.08 -0.65
C MET A 332 5.02 10.80 0.05
N GLY A 333 4.99 10.45 1.34
CA GLY A 333 6.15 9.91 2.05
C GLY A 333 6.65 8.60 1.45
N SER A 334 5.76 7.63 1.21
CA SER A 334 6.10 6.36 0.54
C SER A 334 6.62 6.57 -0.89
N ALA A 335 6.03 7.50 -1.65
CA ALA A 335 6.48 7.84 -2.99
C ALA A 335 7.91 8.41 -2.98
N TRP A 336 8.19 9.33 -2.05
CA TRP A 336 9.55 9.84 -1.85
C TRP A 336 10.52 8.73 -1.44
N MET A 337 10.14 7.90 -0.47
CA MET A 337 10.96 6.78 0.01
C MET A 337 11.27 5.79 -1.11
N THR A 338 10.30 5.52 -1.98
CA THR A 338 10.47 4.70 -3.18
C THR A 338 11.58 5.27 -4.07
N ILE A 339 11.47 6.55 -4.47
CA ILE A 339 12.48 7.19 -5.32
C ILE A 339 13.85 7.23 -4.63
N TRP A 340 13.87 7.59 -3.34
CA TRP A 340 15.10 7.72 -2.56
C TRP A 340 15.82 6.39 -2.43
N LEU A 341 15.12 5.32 -2.01
CA LEU A 341 15.73 3.99 -1.88
C LEU A 341 16.19 3.45 -3.23
N GLN A 342 15.45 3.65 -4.31
CA GLN A 342 15.84 3.13 -5.62
C GLN A 342 17.13 3.75 -6.17
N LYS A 343 17.57 4.90 -5.63
CA LYS A 343 18.90 5.46 -5.93
C LYS A 343 20.02 4.87 -5.06
N GLN A 344 19.69 4.30 -3.91
CA GLN A 344 20.63 3.84 -2.88
C GLN A 344 20.79 2.31 -2.90
N ALA A 345 19.66 1.60 -2.85
CA ALA A 345 19.53 0.14 -2.88
C ALA A 345 18.33 -0.20 -3.78
N PRO A 346 18.54 -0.32 -5.11
CA PRO A 346 17.48 -0.68 -6.04
C PRO A 346 16.78 -1.98 -5.65
N ALA A 347 15.49 -2.07 -5.93
CA ALA A 347 14.68 -3.23 -5.60
C ALA A 347 15.11 -4.38 -6.52
N VAL A 348 15.50 -5.49 -5.91
CA VAL A 348 15.76 -6.74 -6.61
C VAL A 348 14.65 -7.70 -6.23
N TYR A 349 13.98 -8.27 -7.24
CA TYR A 349 12.95 -9.28 -7.01
C TYR A 349 13.56 -10.67 -7.06
N ASP A 350 13.17 -11.52 -6.11
CA ASP A 350 13.59 -12.91 -6.06
C ASP A 350 12.37 -13.85 -6.06
N ASN A 351 12.53 -14.98 -6.74
CA ASN A 351 11.51 -16.01 -6.86
C ASN A 351 11.85 -17.31 -6.11
N GLN A 352 12.88 -17.32 -5.25
CA GLN A 352 13.20 -18.52 -4.48
C GLN A 352 12.06 -18.92 -3.53
N PRO A 353 11.91 -20.23 -3.25
CA PRO A 353 11.05 -20.70 -2.17
C PRO A 353 11.47 -20.10 -0.82
N ILE A 354 10.50 -19.78 0.02
CA ILE A 354 10.75 -19.38 1.41
C ILE A 354 11.03 -20.66 2.22
N SER A 355 12.18 -20.71 2.89
CA SER A 355 12.55 -21.80 3.79
C SER A 355 11.47 -22.04 4.84
N LYS A 356 11.16 -23.31 5.13
CA LYS A 356 10.11 -23.69 6.10
C LYS A 356 10.49 -23.35 7.54
#